data_AF-A0A9X9F6H8-F1
#
_entry.id   AF-A0A9X9F6H8-F1
#
_cell.length_a   1.000
_cell.length_b   1.000
_cell.length_c   1.000
_cell.angle_alpha   90.00
_cell.angle_beta   90.00
_cell.angle_gamma   90.00
#
_symmetry.space_group_name_H-M   'P 1'
#
loop_
_entity.id
_entity.type
_entity.pdbx_description
1 polymer ?
#
loop_
_entity_poly.entity_id
_entity_poly.type
_entity_poly.pdbx_seq_one_letter_code
_entity_poly.pdbx_strand_id
1 'polypeptide(L)' 'MRVAIFTDTFTPQVNGVAKTLERLTRYFQKEQIAYSVFAPQHTAEDNFVANVNKMRSIP' A
#
# COMPACT_ATOMS: atom_id res chain seq x y z
N MET A 1 13.44 12.76 0.45
CA MET A 1 13.29 11.53 -0.37
C MET A 1 11.81 11.19 -0.46
N ARG A 2 11.30 10.72 -1.61
CA ARG A 2 9.89 10.33 -1.80
C ARG A 2 9.83 8.98 -2.51
N VAL A 3 9.00 8.05 -2.03
CA VAL A 3 8.90 6.67 -2.54
C VAL A 3 7.50 6.41 -3.10
N ALA A 4 7.39 5.93 -4.33
CA ALA A 4 6.14 5.44 -4.92
C ALA A 4 6.24 3.92 -5.09
N ILE A 5 5.27 3.18 -4.56
CA ILE A 5 5.21 1.71 -4.64
C ILE A 5 4.03 1.32 -5.52
N PHE A 6 4.26 0.58 -6.59
CA PHE A 6 3.22 0.00 -7.44
C PHE A 6 3.17 -1.51 -7.18
N THR A 7 2.00 -2.03 -6.84
CA THR A 7 1.81 -3.42 -6.42
C THR A 7 0.46 -3.94 -6.89
N ASP A 8 0.36 -5.24 -7.14
CA ASP A 8 -0.91 -5.95 -7.42
C ASP A 8 -1.63 -6.37 -6.13
N THR A 9 -0.98 -6.21 -4.97
CA THR A 9 -1.50 -6.62 -3.67
C THR A 9 -1.15 -5.64 -2.56
N PHE A 10 -2.09 -5.45 -1.62
CA PHE A 10 -1.85 -4.75 -0.36
C PHE A 10 -2.82 -5.25 0.72
N THR A 11 -2.61 -4.89 1.99
CA THR A 11 -3.55 -5.17 3.07
C THR A 11 -4.97 -4.68 2.68
N PRO A 12 -6.05 -5.45 2.93
CA PRO A 12 -6.18 -6.61 3.83
C PRO A 12 -5.80 -7.99 3.27
N GLN A 13 -5.26 -8.10 2.05
CA GLN A 13 -4.93 -9.41 1.48
C GLN A 13 -3.95 -10.21 2.36
N VAL A 14 -4.26 -11.48 2.61
CA VAL A 14 -3.44 -12.36 3.47
C VAL A 14 -2.43 -13.13 2.62
N ASN A 15 -1.38 -12.45 2.17
CA ASN A 15 -0.23 -13.06 1.50
C ASN A 15 1.10 -12.49 2.00
N GLY A 16 2.21 -13.18 1.69
CA GLY A 16 3.55 -12.80 2.15
C GLY A 16 4.01 -11.42 1.66
N VAL A 17 3.58 -11.02 0.45
CA VAL A 17 3.92 -9.73 -0.15
C VAL A 17 3.19 -8.60 0.57
N ALA A 18 1.88 -8.70 0.77
CA ALA A 18 1.07 -7.72 1.49
C ALA A 18 1.59 -7.46 2.91
N LYS A 19 1.95 -8.53 3.64
CA LYS A 19 2.53 -8.42 5.00
C LYS A 19 3.91 -7.74 4.99
N THR A 20 4.71 -7.97 3.96
CA THR A 20 6.02 -7.33 3.81
C THR A 20 5.86 -5.84 3.49
N LEU A 21 4.96 -5.50 2.57
CA LEU A 21 4.63 -4.12 2.23
C LEU A 21 4.08 -3.35 3.44
N GLU A 22 3.21 -3.96 4.24
CA GLU A 22 2.70 -3.34 5.46
C GLU A 22 3.83 -2.98 6.45
N ARG A 23 4.78 -3.90 6.67
CA ARG A 23 5.95 -3.66 7.53
C ARG A 23 6.82 -2.52 7.00
N LEU A 24 7.04 -2.48 5.68
CA LEU A 24 7.80 -1.42 5.02
C LEU A 24 7.11 -0.06 5.18
N THR A 25 5.81 0.03 4.93
CA THR A 25 5.06 1.30 5.07
C THR A 25 5.00 1.78 6.51
N ARG A 26 4.95 0.85 7.49
CA ARG A 26 5.07 1.18 8.92
C ARG A 26 6.44 1.75 9.27
N TYR A 27 7.51 1.20 8.71
CA TYR A 27 8.85 1.76 8.86
C TYR A 27 8.95 3.16 8.26
N PHE A 28 8.46 3.37 7.03
CA PHE A 28 8.46 4.71 6.41
C PHE A 28 7.69 5.74 7.23
N GLN A 29 6.54 5.35 7.80
CA GLN A 29 5.77 6.21 8.68
C GLN A 29 6.54 6.56 9.97
N LYS A 30 7.23 5.58 10.58
CA LYS A 30 8.05 5.81 11.78
C LYS A 30 9.20 6.78 11.50
N GLU A 31 9.90 6.61 10.37
CA GLU A 31 11.06 7.42 10.00
C GLU A 31 10.68 8.72 9.25
N GLN A 32 9.39 9.06 9.16
CA GLN A 32 8.89 10.24 8.46
C GLN A 32 9.33 10.31 6.98
N ILE A 33 9.48 9.16 6.33
CA ILE A 33 9.78 9.05 4.91
C ILE A 33 8.47 9.19 4.14
N ALA A 34 8.39 10.14 3.21
CA ALA A 34 7.21 10.34 2.39
C ALA A 34 7.03 9.18 1.38
N TYR A 35 5.87 8.54 1.40
CA TYR A 35 5.55 7.43 0.49
C TYR A 35 4.10 7.43 -0.01
N SER A 36 3.86 6.74 -1.12
CA SER A 36 2.51 6.44 -1.62
C SER A 36 2.50 5.03 -2.22
N VAL A 37 1.45 4.26 -1.93
CA VAL A 37 1.24 2.91 -2.47
C VAL A 37 0.10 2.96 -3.47
N PHE A 38 0.30 2.37 -4.65
CA PHE A 38 -0.69 2.24 -5.71
C PHE A 38 -1.00 0.75 -5.88
N ALA A 39 -2.21 0.35 -5.49
CA ALA A 39 -2.66 -1.03 -5.52
C ALA A 39 -4.04 -1.16 -6.19
N PRO A 40 -4.40 -2.33 -6.74
CA PRO A 40 -5.75 -2.54 -7.26
C PRO A 40 -6.80 -2.44 -6.14
N GLN A 41 -7.96 -1.88 -6.48
CA GLN A 41 -9.11 -1.85 -5.58
C GLN A 41 -9.74 -3.25 -5.50
N HIS A 42 -9.80 -3.84 -4.30
CA HIS A 42 -10.50 -5.09 -4.07
C HIS A 42 -11.81 -4.80 -3.33
N THR A 43 -12.90 -5.37 -3.83
CA THR A 43 -14.30 -5.10 -3.43
C THR A 43 -14.67 -5.50 -2.00
N ALA A 44 -13.76 -6.06 -1.22
CA ALA A 44 -14.02 -6.51 0.15
C ALA A 44 -13.05 -5.81 1.11
N GLU A 45 -13.59 -4.90 1.92
CA GLU A 45 -12.97 -4.30 3.11
C GLU A 45 -11.83 -3.30 2.87
N ASP A 46 -12.16 -2.17 2.23
CA ASP A 46 -11.28 -1.02 2.18
C ASP A 46 -11.43 -0.15 3.44
N ASN A 47 -10.71 -0.52 4.51
CA ASN A 47 -10.35 0.46 5.53
C ASN A 47 -9.42 1.50 4.90
N PHE A 48 -9.85 2.75 4.87
CA PHE A 48 -9.13 3.84 4.21
C PHE A 48 -7.76 4.06 4.87
N VAL A 49 -6.67 3.78 4.14
CA VAL A 49 -5.30 4.09 4.59
C VAL A 49 -4.82 5.30 3.80
N ALA A 50 -4.55 6.43 4.48
CA ALA A 50 -4.32 7.73 3.85
C ALA A 50 -3.23 7.78 2.75
N ASN A 51 -2.25 6.87 2.80
CA ASN A 51 -1.12 6.82 1.85
C ASN A 51 -1.24 5.71 0.79
N VAL A 52 -2.40 5.08 0.68
CA VAL A 52 -2.64 3.98 -0.27
C VAL A 52 -3.72 4.40 -1.27
N ASN A 53 -3.30 4.70 -2.49
CA ASN A 53 -4.18 5.02 -3.60
C ASN A 53 -4.60 3.72 -4.29
N LYS A 54 -5.85 3.30 -4.08
CA LYS A 54 -6.40 2.14 -4.78
C LYS A 54 -7.04 2.55 -6.10
N MET A 55 -6.63 1.93 -7.22
CA MET A 55 -7.13 2.25 -8.57
C MET A 55 -7.55 0.97 -9.30
N ARG A 56 -8.55 1.05 -10.18
CA ARG A 56 -9.02 -0.13 -10.94
C ARG A 56 -8.00 -0.66 -11.95
N SER A 57 -7.13 0.21 -12.46
CA SER A 57 -6.03 -0.10 -13.36
C SER A 57 -4.94 0.97 -13.23
N ILE A 58 -3.68 0.56 -13.33
CA ILE A 58 -2.55 1.46 -13.55
C ILE A 58 -2.41 1.62 -15.07
N PRO A 59 -2.31 2.84 -15.63
CA PRO A 59 -2.10 3.03 -17.06
C PRO A 59 -0.76 2.47 -17.54
#